data_AF-A0A1U7EYF1-F1
#
_entry.id   AF-A0A1U7EYF1-F1
#
_cell.length_a   1.000
_cell.length_b   1.000
_cell.length_c   1.000
_cell.angle_alpha   90.00
_cell.angle_beta   90.00
_cell.angle_gamma   90.00
#
_symmetry.space_group_name_H-M   'P 1'
#
loop_
_entity.id
_entity.type
_entity.pdbx_description
1 polymer ?
#
loop_
_entity_poly.entity_id
_entity_poly.type
_entity_poly.pdbx_seq_one_letter_code
_entity_poly.pdbx_strand_id
1 'polypeptide(L)' 'METYVRLLCPECGKNWQKSPSDLPEPSTTFHCPGCHASRRLSEFTRTEQDLKTLKEL' A
#
# COMPACT_ATOMS: atom_id res chain seq x y z
N MET A 1 5.43 9.83 -16.47
CA MET A 1 4.68 10.14 -15.23
C MET A 1 5.24 9.27 -14.13
N GLU A 2 5.73 9.86 -13.04
CA GLU A 2 6.13 9.11 -11.85
C GLU A 2 4.90 8.99 -10.95
N THR A 3 4.30 7.81 -10.91
CA THR A 3 3.17 7.54 -10.03
C THR A 3 3.73 7.14 -8.66
N TYR A 4 3.20 7.72 -7.60
CA TYR A 4 3.55 7.36 -6.23
C TYR A 4 2.26 7.05 -5.48
N VAL A 5 2.25 5.94 -4.77
CA VAL A 5 1.14 5.55 -3.90
C VAL A 5 1.45 5.93 -2.46
N ARG A 6 0.42 6.43 -1.78
CA ARG A 6 0.45 6.75 -0.36
C ARG A 6 -0.06 5.54 0.42
N LEU A 7 0.83 4.97 1.20
CA LEU A 7 0.52 3.90 2.13
C LEU A 7 0.27 4.50 3.52
N LEU A 8 -0.83 4.11 4.14
CA LEU A 8 -1.19 4.46 5.51
C LEU A 8 -1.44 3.16 6.27
N CYS A 9 -0.70 2.95 7.35
CA CYS A 9 -0.99 1.86 8.26
C CYS A 9 -2.28 2.15 9.04
N PRO A 10 -3.33 1.31 8.96
CA PRO A 10 -4.57 1.50 9.72
C PRO A 10 -4.38 1.25 11.23
N GLU A 11 -3.36 0.49 11.61
CA GLU A 11 -3.11 0.12 13.02
C GLU A 11 -2.43 1.25 13.80
N CYS A 12 -1.41 1.90 13.22
CA CYS A 12 -0.64 2.95 13.91
C CYS A 12 -0.79 4.35 13.28
N GLY A 13 -1.51 4.48 12.16
CA GLY A 13 -1.70 5.75 11.46
C GLY A 13 -0.45 6.28 10.74
N LYS A 14 0.63 5.49 10.67
CA LYS A 14 1.87 5.89 10.00
C LYS A 14 1.66 5.96 8.49
N ASN A 15 2.10 7.04 7.85
CA ASN A 15 2.02 7.24 6.41
C ASN A 15 3.40 7.27 5.75
N TRP A 16 3.48 6.79 4.51
CA TRP A 16 4.67 6.88 3.67
C TRP A 16 4.30 6.83 2.18
N GLN A 17 5.25 7.18 1.31
CA GLN A 17 5.09 7.20 -0.14
C GLN A 17 6.03 6.19 -0.79
N LYS A 18 5.52 5.40 -1.72
CA LYS A 18 6.26 4.38 -2.47
C LYS A 18 5.85 4.41 -3.94
N SER A 19 6.76 4.03 -4.83
CA SER A 19 6.41 3.83 -6.24
C SER A 19 5.63 2.52 -6.38
N PRO A 20 4.56 2.45 -7.19
CA PRO A 20 3.79 1.23 -7.36
C PRO A 20 4.61 0.10 -8.02
N SER A 21 5.62 0.44 -8.82
CA SER A 21 6.57 -0.52 -9.39
C SER A 21 7.50 -1.17 -8.35
N ASP A 22 7.64 -0.57 -7.16
CA ASP A 22 8.45 -1.09 -6.05
C ASP A 22 7.59 -1.86 -5.04
N LEU A 23 6.27 -1.88 -5.23
CA LEU A 23 5.36 -2.56 -4.32
C LEU A 23 5.04 -3.97 -4.78
N PRO A 24 5.01 -4.93 -3.85
CA PRO A 24 4.52 -6.27 -4.15
C PRO A 24 3.00 -6.22 -4.39
N GLU A 25 2.45 -7.34 -4.86
CA GLU A 25 1.02 -7.45 -5.10
C GLU A 25 0.19 -7.07 -3.86
N PRO A 26 -0.96 -6.38 -4.02
CA PRO A 26 -1.81 -5.96 -2.91
C PRO A 26 -2.32 -7.12 -2.05
N SER A 27 -2.38 -8.32 -2.62
CA SER A 27 -2.75 -9.57 -1.97
C SER A 27 -1.66 -10.12 -1.03
N THR A 28 -0.42 -9.67 -1.17
CA THR A 28 0.72 -10.12 -0.38
C THR A 28 0.65 -9.63 1.06
N THR A 29 1.04 -10.48 2.00
CA THR A 29 1.20 -10.10 3.41
C THR A 29 2.36 -9.10 3.54
N PHE A 30 2.03 -7.88 3.95
CA PHE A 30 2.97 -6.81 4.24
C PHE A 30 3.06 -6.58 5.75
N HIS A 31 4.29 -6.40 6.23
CA HIS A 31 4.55 -6.10 7.62
C HIS A 31 4.81 -4.61 7.77
N CYS A 32 4.04 -3.96 8.65
CA CYS A 32 4.28 -2.55 8.95
C CYS A 32 5.63 -2.37 9.63
N PRO A 33 6.55 -1.53 9.11
CA PRO A 33 7.81 -1.25 9.81
C PRO A 33 7.64 -0.34 11.04
N GLY A 34 6.44 0.21 11.28
CA GLY A 34 6.14 1.06 12.44
C GLY A 34 5.63 0.29 13.65
N CYS A 35 4.61 -0.55 13.47
CA CYS A 35 3.97 -1.31 14.55
C CYS A 35 4.17 -2.82 14.45
N HIS A 36 4.85 -3.30 13.41
CA HIS A 36 5.05 -4.72 13.13
C HIS A 36 3.77 -5.52 12.83
N ALA A 37 2.65 -4.85 12.55
CA ALA A 37 1.41 -5.51 12.16
C ALA A 37 1.55 -6.23 10.82
N SER A 38 1.11 -7.49 10.77
CA SER A 38 1.09 -8.35 9.58
C SER A 38 -0.30 -8.32 8.96
N ARG A 39 -0.48 -7.64 7.82
CA ARG A 39 -1.76 -7.52 7.11
C ARG A 39 -1.51 -7.53 5.60
N ARG A 40 -2.55 -7.63 4.77
CA ARG A 40 -2.36 -7.51 3.31
C ARG A 40 -1.93 -6.10 2.95
N LEU A 41 -1.06 -5.94 1.94
CA LEU A 41 -0.64 -4.61 1.47
C LEU A 41 -1.84 -3.74 1.09
N SER A 42 -2.93 -4.34 0.59
CA SER A 42 -4.21 -3.67 0.32
C SER A 42 -4.82 -2.96 1.53
N GLU A 43 -4.54 -3.41 2.75
CA GLU A 43 -5.01 -2.76 3.99
C GLU A 43 -4.20 -1.50 4.29
N PHE A 44 -2.99 -1.41 3.75
CA PHE A 44 -2.11 -0.25 3.88
C PHE A 44 -2.30 0.76 2.75
N THR A 45 -2.86 0.37 1.60
CA THR A 45 -3.20 1.32 0.54
C THR A 45 -4.51 2.01 0.90
N ARG A 46 -4.43 3.29 1.25
CA ARG A 46 -5.65 4.08 1.44
C ARG A 46 -6.25 4.33 0.06
N THR A 47 -7.48 3.85 -0.13
CA THR A 47 -8.44 4.17 -1.19
C THR A 47 -8.43 3.29 -2.44
N GLU A 48 -9.64 2.79 -2.72
CA GLU A 48 -10.18 2.13 -3.91
C GLU A 48 -9.76 2.75 -5.26
N GLN A 49 -9.24 3.98 -5.25
CA GLN A 49 -8.67 4.69 -6.41
C GLN A 49 -7.42 3.98 -6.98
N ASP A 50 -6.59 3.37 -6.12
CA ASP A 50 -5.36 2.66 -6.53
C ASP A 50 -5.66 1.27 -7.11
N LEU A 51 -6.72 0.63 -6.60
CA LEU A 51 -7.24 -0.64 -7.11
C LEU A 51 -7.76 -0.53 -8.54
N LYS A 52 -8.23 0.67 -8.93
CA LYS A 52 -8.64 0.96 -10.31
C LYS A 52 -7.43 1.05 -11.25
N THR A 53 -6.33 1.65 -10.79
CA THR A 53 -5.06 1.74 -11.55
C THR A 53 -4.42 0.37 -11.75
N LEU A 54 -4.48 -0.53 -10.75
CA LEU A 54 -3.94 -1.90 -10.84
C LEU A 54 -4.73 -2.83 -11.77
N LYS A 55 -5.98 -2.48 -12.14
CA LYS A 55 -6.85 -3.31 -13.00
C LYS A 55 -6.80 -2.92 -14.47
N GLU A 56 -6.19 -1.79 -14.81
CA GLU A 56 -6.12 -1.26 -16.19
C GLU A 56 -4.74 -1.42 -16.84
N LEU A 57 -3.90 -2.35 -16.32
CA LEU A 57 -2.64 -2.77 -16.92
C LEU A 57 -2.70 -4.23 -17.37
#